data_AF-A0AAC8QPB4-F1
#
_entry.id   AF-A0AAC8QPB4-F1
#
_cell.length_a   1.000
_cell.length_b   1.000
_cell.length_c   1.000
_cell.angle_alpha   90.00
_cell.angle_beta   90.00
_cell.angle_gamma   90.00
#
_symmetry.space_group_name_H-M   'P 1'
#
loop_
_entity.id
_entity.type
_entity.pdbx_description
1 polymer ?
#
loop_
_entity_poly.entity_id
_entity_poly.type
_entity_poly.pdbx_seq_one_letter_code
_entity_poly.pdbx_strand_id
1 'polypeptide(L)'
;MVIQGIGSTASLLSTIGRKTEQQQDFKNLMAKATDNLNAMLSDKAQASTMSNGATQSRTAVQEDILRYAQASSQDAEKLAYDMAYSRSDICYDLSESIKTNRMEDVKLASTGEKVGDDYKSQFYLNASKIDAQRMQIYNTEKAKGTDPVIILSKMMDFTNSQSRDYLSATGWLA
;
A
#
# COMPACT_ATOMS: atom_id res chain seq x y z
N MET A 1 -67.43 -15.28 11.23
CA MET A 1 -67.05 -14.64 9.95
C MET A 1 -65.84 -13.77 10.22
N VAL A 2 -64.72 -14.16 9.60
CA VAL A 2 -63.49 -13.46 9.19
C VAL A 2 -62.97 -12.25 10.01
N ILE A 3 -61.72 -12.43 10.46
CA ILE A 3 -60.76 -11.47 11.05
C ILE A 3 -60.17 -10.55 9.95
N GLN A 4 -60.11 -9.24 10.19
CA GLN A 4 -59.18 -8.29 9.53
C GLN A 4 -58.87 -7.17 10.53
N GLY A 5 -57.66 -6.66 10.70
CA GLY A 5 -56.38 -6.93 10.05
C GLY A 5 -55.30 -6.17 10.82
N ILE A 6 -54.18 -6.85 11.05
CA ILE A 6 -53.03 -6.39 11.84
C ILE A 6 -52.22 -5.45 10.95
N GLY A 7 -52.04 -4.20 11.38
CA GLY A 7 -51.19 -3.24 10.70
C GLY A 7 -49.70 -3.55 10.89
N SER A 8 -48.96 -3.44 9.79
CA SER A 8 -47.52 -3.14 9.73
C SER A 8 -46.51 -4.25 10.10
N THR A 9 -46.39 -5.27 9.24
CA THR A 9 -45.17 -6.12 9.16
C THR A 9 -44.41 -5.94 7.83
N ALA A 10 -44.99 -5.29 6.82
CA ALA A 10 -44.37 -5.10 5.51
C ALA A 10 -43.20 -4.09 5.49
N SER A 11 -43.21 -3.08 6.37
CA SER A 11 -42.16 -2.05 6.40
C SER A 11 -40.81 -2.55 6.93
N LEU A 12 -40.82 -3.50 7.87
CA LEU A 12 -39.59 -4.05 8.47
C LEU A 12 -38.88 -5.02 7.52
N LEU A 13 -39.62 -5.87 6.81
CA LEU A 13 -39.06 -6.81 5.82
C LEU A 13 -38.37 -6.08 4.66
N SER A 14 -38.94 -4.97 4.18
CA SER A 14 -38.34 -4.18 3.08
C SER A 14 -37.03 -3.46 3.48
N THR A 15 -36.84 -3.19 4.77
CA THR A 15 -35.63 -2.53 5.32
C THR A 15 -34.53 -3.55 5.62
N ILE A 16 -34.91 -4.76 6.06
CA ILE A 16 -33.98 -5.88 6.28
C ILE A 16 -33.48 -6.43 4.94
N GLY A 17 -34.36 -6.56 3.93
CA GLY A 17 -33.98 -6.97 2.57
C GLY A 17 -32.91 -6.06 1.95
N ARG A 18 -33.12 -4.73 2.03
CA ARG A 18 -32.17 -3.72 1.50
C ARG A 18 -30.80 -3.71 2.17
N LYS A 19 -30.72 -3.97 3.49
CA LYS A 19 -29.43 -4.10 4.20
C LYS A 19 -28.66 -5.33 3.75
N THR A 20 -29.37 -6.43 3.45
CA THR A 20 -28.75 -7.69 3.01
C THR A 20 -28.20 -7.57 1.59
N GLU A 21 -28.95 -6.91 0.69
CA GLU A 21 -28.52 -6.60 -0.68
C GLU A 21 -27.31 -5.65 -0.71
N GLN A 22 -27.31 -4.55 0.05
CA GLN A 22 -26.15 -3.66 0.13
C GLN A 22 -24.90 -4.33 0.73
N GLN A 23 -25.08 -5.23 1.70
CA GLN A 23 -23.97 -5.98 2.29
C GLN A 23 -23.42 -7.03 1.31
N GLN A 24 -24.29 -7.62 0.49
CA GLN A 24 -23.88 -8.55 -0.57
C GLN A 24 -23.20 -7.80 -1.73
N ASP A 25 -23.69 -6.62 -2.10
CA ASP A 25 -23.08 -5.77 -3.12
C ASP A 25 -21.71 -5.23 -2.67
N PHE A 26 -21.57 -4.87 -1.39
CA PHE A 26 -20.28 -4.51 -0.81
C PHE A 26 -19.31 -5.69 -0.80
N LYS A 27 -19.76 -6.90 -0.43
CA LYS A 27 -18.96 -8.12 -0.52
C LYS A 27 -18.56 -8.43 -1.96
N ASN A 28 -19.47 -8.25 -2.93
CA ASN A 28 -19.21 -8.46 -4.35
C ASN A 28 -18.24 -7.40 -4.92
N LEU A 29 -18.32 -6.15 -4.46
CA LEU A 29 -17.35 -5.09 -4.80
C LEU A 29 -15.97 -5.39 -4.22
N MET A 30 -15.90 -5.85 -2.97
CA MET A 30 -14.65 -6.26 -2.33
C MET A 30 -14.05 -7.51 -2.99
N ALA A 31 -14.88 -8.48 -3.39
CA ALA A 31 -14.46 -9.64 -4.15
C ALA A 31 -13.95 -9.24 -5.53
N LYS A 32 -14.68 -8.38 -6.27
CA LYS A 32 -14.23 -7.86 -7.57
C LYS A 32 -12.95 -7.03 -7.47
N ALA A 33 -12.78 -6.24 -6.42
CA ALA A 33 -11.54 -5.50 -6.18
C ALA A 33 -10.37 -6.45 -5.88
N THR A 34 -10.62 -7.53 -5.15
CA THR A 34 -9.63 -8.58 -4.85
C THR A 34 -9.28 -9.40 -6.10
N ASP A 35 -10.27 -9.73 -6.94
CA ASP A 35 -10.07 -10.46 -8.19
C ASP A 35 -9.35 -9.62 -9.24
N ASN A 36 -9.61 -8.31 -9.32
CA ASN A 36 -8.85 -7.39 -10.19
C ASN A 36 -7.40 -7.27 -9.72
N LEU A 37 -7.18 -7.24 -8.41
CA LEU A 37 -5.84 -7.19 -7.82
C LEU A 37 -5.08 -8.51 -8.08
N ASN A 38 -5.77 -9.66 -7.97
CA ASN A 38 -5.21 -10.97 -8.31
C ASN A 38 -4.96 -11.13 -9.81
N ALA A 39 -5.81 -10.60 -10.68
CA ALA A 39 -5.59 -10.60 -12.13
C ALA A 39 -4.37 -9.74 -12.52
N MET A 40 -4.21 -8.57 -11.90
CA MET A 40 -3.01 -7.72 -12.07
C MET A 40 -1.74 -8.38 -11.52
N LEU A 41 -1.84 -9.22 -10.47
CA LEU A 41 -0.73 -10.03 -9.97
C LEU A 41 -0.42 -11.22 -10.89
N SER A 42 -1.44 -11.81 -11.53
CA SER A 42 -1.31 -13.00 -12.37
C SER A 42 -0.68 -12.71 -13.74
N ASP A 43 -0.91 -11.52 -14.33
CA ASP A 43 -0.27 -11.12 -15.59
C ASP A 43 1.24 -10.85 -15.43
N LYS A 44 1.73 -10.69 -14.20
CA LYS A 44 3.17 -10.54 -13.89
C LYS A 44 3.86 -11.85 -13.52
N ALA A 45 3.13 -12.97 -13.46
CA ALA A 45 3.62 -14.27 -13.00
C ALA A 45 4.43 -15.08 -14.05
N GLN A 46 4.65 -14.55 -15.26
CA GLN A 46 5.47 -15.20 -16.30
C GLN A 46 6.94 -14.76 -16.34
N ALA A 47 7.49 -14.26 -15.23
CA ALA A 47 8.93 -14.04 -15.11
C ALA A 47 9.49 -14.54 -13.77
N SER A 48 9.95 -15.79 -13.82
CA SER A 48 11.07 -16.38 -13.05
C SER A 48 10.93 -16.59 -11.53
N THR A 49 11.08 -17.87 -11.20
CA THR A 49 11.24 -18.51 -9.90
C THR A 49 12.37 -17.91 -9.07
N MET A 50 12.04 -16.98 -8.17
CA MET A 50 12.66 -16.82 -6.85
C MET A 50 11.54 -16.52 -5.84
N SER A 51 11.62 -17.16 -4.69
CA SER A 51 10.61 -17.22 -3.62
C SER A 51 9.82 -15.91 -3.39
N ASN A 52 8.49 -15.99 -3.49
CA ASN A 52 7.53 -15.04 -2.91
C ASN A 52 7.49 -13.60 -3.46
N GLY A 53 7.63 -13.39 -4.78
CA GLY A 53 7.17 -12.15 -5.45
C GLY A 53 7.78 -10.82 -4.98
N ALA A 54 8.74 -10.84 -4.05
CA ALA A 54 9.44 -9.68 -3.56
C ALA A 54 10.67 -9.41 -4.43
N THR A 55 10.87 -8.15 -4.84
CA THR A 55 12.05 -7.72 -5.58
C THR A 55 13.31 -7.77 -4.70
N GLN A 56 13.14 -7.65 -3.38
CA GLN A 56 14.19 -7.87 -2.38
C GLN A 56 13.64 -8.52 -1.11
N SER A 57 14.52 -9.21 -0.37
CA SER A 57 14.25 -9.57 1.02
C SER A 57 14.27 -8.34 1.93
N ARG A 58 13.79 -8.49 3.17
CA ARG A 58 13.90 -7.41 4.16
C ARG A 58 15.36 -7.10 4.48
N THR A 59 15.67 -5.81 4.61
CA THR A 59 17.00 -5.34 5.03
C THR A 59 17.18 -5.48 6.55
N ALA A 60 18.43 -5.44 7.03
CA ALA A 60 18.70 -5.46 8.46
C ALA A 60 18.03 -4.30 9.22
N VAL A 61 18.00 -3.11 8.60
CA VAL A 61 17.32 -1.94 9.16
C VAL A 61 15.81 -2.17 9.28
N GLN A 62 15.19 -2.81 8.29
CA GLN A 62 13.76 -3.15 8.34
C GLN A 62 13.47 -4.15 9.47
N GLU A 63 14.29 -5.17 9.64
CA GLU A 63 14.14 -6.13 10.75
C GLU A 63 14.38 -5.47 12.11
N ASP A 64 15.31 -4.52 12.20
CA ASP A 64 15.56 -3.73 13.42
C ASP A 64 14.37 -2.83 13.77
N ILE A 65 13.73 -2.21 12.77
CA ILE A 65 12.50 -1.44 12.94
C ILE A 65 11.36 -2.35 13.45
N LEU A 66 11.20 -3.54 12.89
CA LEU A 66 10.18 -4.49 13.34
C LEU A 66 10.43 -4.94 14.78
N ARG A 67 11.68 -5.21 15.15
CA ARG A 67 12.07 -5.55 16.53
C ARG A 67 11.81 -4.39 17.50
N TYR A 68 12.10 -3.15 17.09
CA TYR A 68 11.77 -1.97 17.87
C TYR A 68 10.25 -1.82 18.07
N ALA A 69 9.48 -2.01 16.99
CA ALA A 69 8.01 -1.95 17.03
C ALA A 69 7.41 -3.00 17.98
N GLN A 70 8.01 -4.19 18.10
CA GLN A 70 7.56 -5.22 19.05
C GLN A 70 7.65 -4.79 20.52
N ALA A 71 8.53 -3.83 20.85
CA ALA A 71 8.69 -3.35 22.22
C ALA A 71 7.54 -2.43 22.69
N SER A 72 6.80 -1.83 21.75
CA SER A 72 5.75 -0.85 22.05
C SER A 72 4.67 -0.85 20.97
N SER A 73 3.46 -1.29 21.34
CA SER A 73 2.31 -1.30 20.44
C SER A 73 1.94 0.10 19.94
N GLN A 74 2.15 1.13 20.76
CA GLN A 74 1.92 2.53 20.37
C GLN A 74 2.92 2.98 19.29
N ASP A 75 4.21 2.65 19.44
CA ASP A 75 5.22 3.00 18.46
C ASP A 75 5.04 2.19 17.16
N ALA A 76 4.65 0.92 17.28
CA ALA A 76 4.28 0.09 16.12
C ALA A 76 3.12 0.69 15.33
N GLU A 77 2.07 1.15 16.02
CA GLU A 77 0.93 1.82 15.38
C GLU A 77 1.35 3.11 14.70
N LYS A 78 2.18 3.92 15.37
CA LYS A 78 2.69 5.17 14.78
C LYS A 78 3.51 4.88 13.53
N LEU A 79 4.42 3.91 13.56
CA LEU A 79 5.24 3.53 12.41
C LEU A 79 4.39 2.98 11.26
N ALA A 80 3.37 2.15 11.55
CA ALA A 80 2.44 1.65 10.55
C ALA A 80 1.65 2.81 9.91
N TYR A 81 1.12 3.73 10.72
CA TYR A 81 0.39 4.90 10.25
C TYR A 81 1.29 5.81 9.39
N ASP A 82 2.47 6.17 9.89
CA ASP A 82 3.42 7.03 9.18
C ASP A 82 3.81 6.40 7.84
N MET A 83 4.07 5.08 7.80
CA MET A 83 4.35 4.39 6.56
C MET A 83 3.15 4.39 5.60
N ALA A 84 1.93 4.18 6.10
CA ALA A 84 0.72 4.14 5.28
C ALA A 84 0.41 5.50 4.62
N TYR A 85 0.62 6.59 5.35
CA TYR A 85 0.24 7.95 4.92
C TYR A 85 1.40 8.79 4.39
N SER A 86 2.65 8.33 4.55
CA SER A 86 3.79 8.97 3.89
C SER A 86 3.65 8.82 2.37
N ARG A 87 3.98 9.90 1.65
CA ARG A 87 4.03 9.91 0.19
C ARG A 87 5.43 9.53 -0.23
N SER A 88 5.54 8.68 -1.24
CA SER A 88 6.83 8.33 -1.80
C SER A 88 7.40 9.50 -2.60
N ASP A 89 8.68 9.77 -2.38
CA ASP A 89 9.43 10.82 -3.06
C ASP A 89 10.77 10.29 -3.56
N ILE A 90 11.38 11.02 -4.47
CA ILE A 90 12.68 10.68 -5.04
C ILE A 90 13.77 11.06 -4.02
N CYS A 91 14.65 10.12 -3.72
CA CYS A 91 15.84 10.33 -2.93
C CYS A 91 16.94 10.88 -3.84
N TYR A 92 17.18 12.18 -3.73
CA TYR A 92 18.13 12.90 -4.58
C TYR A 92 19.54 12.97 -3.96
N ASP A 93 20.57 12.84 -4.80
CA ASP A 93 21.89 13.38 -4.53
C ASP A 93 21.99 14.80 -5.10
N LEU A 94 22.12 15.77 -4.19
CA LEU A 94 22.23 17.20 -4.51
C LEU A 94 23.66 17.72 -4.39
N SER A 95 24.63 16.85 -4.10
CA SER A 95 26.02 17.25 -3.78
C SER A 95 26.64 18.10 -4.88
N GLU A 96 26.48 17.68 -6.14
CA GLU A 96 27.02 18.42 -7.29
C GLU A 96 26.20 19.66 -7.62
N SER A 97 24.86 19.57 -7.58
CA SER A 97 23.98 20.73 -7.80
C SER A 97 24.24 21.88 -6.84
N ILE A 98 24.56 21.56 -5.58
CA ILE A 98 24.94 22.55 -4.56
C ILE A 98 26.30 23.18 -4.88
N LYS A 99 27.30 22.38 -5.28
CA LYS A 99 28.64 22.87 -5.62
C LYS A 99 28.63 23.79 -6.85
N THR A 100 27.83 23.46 -7.86
CA THR A 100 27.78 24.17 -9.14
C THR A 100 26.71 25.25 -9.20
N ASN A 101 25.83 25.33 -8.18
CA ASN A 101 24.62 26.15 -8.16
C ASN A 101 23.71 25.92 -9.38
N ARG A 102 23.58 24.65 -9.80
CA ARG A 102 22.79 24.23 -10.97
C ARG A 102 21.89 23.05 -10.60
N MET A 103 20.58 23.30 -10.64
CA MET A 103 19.55 22.27 -10.36
C MET A 103 19.34 21.30 -11.52
N GLU A 104 20.00 21.51 -12.66
CA GLU A 104 19.94 20.63 -13.83
C GLU A 104 20.78 19.35 -13.69
N ASP A 105 21.61 19.24 -12.65
CA ASP A 105 22.54 18.12 -12.42
C ASP A 105 22.11 17.18 -11.28
N VAL A 106 20.85 17.25 -10.87
CA VAL A 106 20.29 16.42 -9.82
C VAL A 106 20.28 14.95 -10.23
N LYS A 107 20.71 14.08 -9.33
CA LYS A 107 20.84 12.64 -9.54
C LYS A 107 20.06 11.84 -8.49
N LEU A 108 19.79 10.57 -8.77
CA LEU A 108 19.33 9.63 -7.76
C LEU A 108 20.47 9.35 -6.77
N ALA A 109 20.17 9.40 -5.47
CA ALA A 109 21.15 9.11 -4.42
C ALA A 109 21.66 7.66 -4.47
N SER A 110 20.82 6.73 -4.95
CA SER A 110 21.15 5.31 -4.99
C SER A 110 22.04 4.91 -6.17
N THR A 111 21.86 5.52 -7.34
CA THR A 111 22.50 5.08 -8.60
C THR A 111 23.36 6.15 -9.27
N GLY A 112 23.21 7.42 -8.90
CA GLY A 112 23.85 8.54 -9.58
C GLY A 112 23.23 8.87 -10.95
N GLU A 113 22.13 8.21 -11.33
CA GLU A 113 21.42 8.48 -12.58
C GLU A 113 20.78 9.87 -12.57
N LYS A 114 20.86 10.57 -13.70
CA LYS A 114 20.32 11.93 -13.84
C LYS A 114 18.80 11.91 -13.78
N VAL A 115 18.22 12.81 -13.00
CA VAL A 115 16.76 12.93 -12.85
C VAL A 115 16.22 14.08 -13.68
N GLY A 116 15.66 13.73 -14.85
CA GLY A 116 14.93 14.67 -15.71
C GLY A 116 13.44 14.76 -15.37
N ASP A 117 12.72 15.70 -16.00
CA ASP A 117 11.29 15.92 -15.72
C ASP A 117 10.41 14.75 -16.18
N ASP A 118 10.74 14.09 -17.29
CA ASP A 118 10.05 12.88 -17.74
C ASP A 118 10.15 11.75 -16.69
N TYR A 119 11.35 11.60 -16.10
CA TYR A 119 11.57 10.63 -15.03
C TYR A 119 10.69 10.94 -13.82
N LYS A 120 10.67 12.20 -13.37
CA LYS A 120 9.82 12.63 -12.23
C LYS A 120 8.35 12.35 -12.51
N SER A 121 7.87 12.69 -13.70
CA SER A 121 6.47 12.47 -14.08
C SER A 121 6.09 11.00 -14.01
N GLN A 122 6.93 10.11 -14.56
CA GLN A 122 6.69 8.67 -14.52
C GLN A 122 6.78 8.11 -13.10
N PHE A 123 7.77 8.56 -12.33
CA PHE A 123 7.94 8.17 -10.94
C PHE A 123 6.70 8.52 -10.12
N TYR A 124 6.26 9.78 -10.11
CA TYR A 124 5.13 10.20 -9.27
C TYR A 124 3.80 9.57 -9.70
N LEU A 125 3.62 9.31 -11.00
CA LEU A 125 2.46 8.56 -11.48
C LEU A 125 2.44 7.14 -10.89
N ASN A 126 3.57 6.44 -10.88
CA ASN A 126 3.67 5.10 -10.32
C ASN A 126 3.60 5.11 -8.78
N ALA A 127 4.35 6.01 -8.14
CA ALA A 127 4.41 6.17 -6.69
C ALA A 127 3.03 6.41 -6.07
N SER A 128 2.19 7.24 -6.72
CA SER A 128 0.83 7.50 -6.22
C SER A 128 -0.03 6.23 -6.12
N LYS A 129 0.15 5.25 -7.02
CA LYS A 129 -0.57 3.98 -6.99
C LYS A 129 -0.06 3.09 -5.86
N ILE A 130 1.25 3.06 -5.68
CA ILE A 130 1.91 2.30 -4.61
C ILE A 130 1.50 2.85 -3.23
N ASP A 131 1.51 4.17 -3.07
CA ASP A 131 1.06 4.84 -1.84
C ASP A 131 -0.40 4.51 -1.52
N ALA A 132 -1.29 4.55 -2.53
CA ALA A 132 -2.69 4.19 -2.35
C ALA A 132 -2.87 2.73 -1.92
N GLN A 133 -2.11 1.80 -2.51
CA GLN A 133 -2.15 0.37 -2.15
C GLN A 133 -1.59 0.13 -0.74
N ARG A 134 -0.50 0.82 -0.35
CA ARG A 134 0.07 0.76 0.99
C ARG A 134 -0.93 1.25 2.05
N MET A 135 -1.59 2.37 1.79
CA MET A 135 -2.67 2.88 2.63
C MET A 135 -3.86 1.91 2.71
N GLN A 136 -4.22 1.27 1.59
CA GLN A 136 -5.29 0.26 1.57
C GLN A 136 -4.95 -0.96 2.43
N ILE A 137 -3.69 -1.43 2.41
CA ILE A 137 -3.21 -2.52 3.29
C ILE A 137 -3.41 -2.12 4.76
N TYR A 138 -2.94 -0.92 5.14
CA TYR A 138 -3.10 -0.42 6.50
C TYR A 138 -4.57 -0.37 6.93
N ASN A 139 -5.43 0.32 6.17
CA ASN A 139 -6.84 0.49 6.53
C ASN A 139 -7.58 -0.86 6.62
N THR A 140 -7.29 -1.77 5.69
CA THR A 140 -7.92 -3.10 5.65
C THR A 140 -7.51 -3.96 6.85
N GLU A 141 -6.22 -3.97 7.21
CA GLU A 141 -5.73 -4.75 8.34
C GLU A 141 -6.10 -4.10 9.68
N LYS A 142 -6.10 -2.76 9.75
CA LYS A 142 -6.53 -2.02 10.92
C LYS A 142 -8.00 -2.30 11.27
N ALA A 143 -8.87 -2.37 10.26
CA ALA A 143 -10.29 -2.71 10.44
C ALA A 143 -10.50 -4.16 10.94
N LYS A 144 -9.55 -5.07 10.69
CA LYS A 144 -9.57 -6.45 11.23
C LYS A 144 -9.11 -6.53 12.69
N GLY A 145 -8.54 -5.45 13.24
CA GLY A 145 -7.86 -5.49 14.53
C GLY A 145 -6.52 -6.23 14.47
N THR A 146 -5.88 -6.31 13.30
CA THR A 146 -4.56 -6.91 13.15
C THR A 146 -3.53 -6.17 14.01
N ASP A 147 -2.61 -6.92 14.61
CA ASP A 147 -1.50 -6.35 15.39
C ASP A 147 -0.69 -5.34 14.54
N PRO A 148 -0.38 -4.13 15.06
CA PRO A 148 0.29 -3.09 14.28
C PRO A 148 1.67 -3.49 13.73
N VAL A 149 2.42 -4.36 14.43
CA VAL A 149 3.71 -4.88 13.93
C VAL A 149 3.48 -5.71 12.68
N ILE A 150 2.42 -6.52 12.65
CA ILE A 150 2.04 -7.32 11.47
C ILE A 150 1.62 -6.39 10.32
N ILE A 151 0.88 -5.32 10.60
CA ILE A 151 0.49 -4.33 9.57
C ILE A 151 1.72 -3.67 8.96
N LEU A 152 2.64 -3.19 9.81
CA LEU A 152 3.91 -2.59 9.39
C LEU A 152 4.73 -3.56 8.53
N SER A 153 4.84 -4.81 8.98
CA SER A 153 5.54 -5.90 8.30
C SER A 153 4.97 -6.17 6.89
N LYS A 154 3.63 -6.23 6.76
CA LYS A 154 2.96 -6.39 5.46
C LYS A 154 3.23 -5.22 4.51
N MET A 155 3.24 -3.99 5.01
CA MET A 155 3.54 -2.82 4.17
C MET A 155 5.01 -2.77 3.74
N MET A 156 5.94 -3.22 4.60
CA MET A 156 7.35 -3.40 4.22
C MET A 156 7.50 -4.45 3.11
N ASP A 157 6.86 -5.61 3.25
CA ASP A 157 6.91 -6.66 2.22
C ASP A 157 6.29 -6.21 0.90
N PHE A 158 5.15 -5.52 0.97
CA PHE A 158 4.53 -4.91 -0.20
C PHE A 158 5.45 -3.88 -0.85
N THR A 159 6.15 -3.06 -0.07
CA THR A 159 7.11 -2.10 -0.62
C THR A 159 8.30 -2.83 -1.25
N ASN A 160 8.81 -3.88 -0.60
CA ASN A 160 9.89 -4.74 -1.10
C ASN A 160 9.53 -5.49 -2.40
N SER A 161 8.25 -5.66 -2.73
CA SER A 161 7.80 -6.25 -4.01
C SER A 161 7.64 -5.26 -5.16
N GLN A 162 7.84 -3.97 -4.92
CA GLN A 162 7.80 -2.95 -5.98
C GLN A 162 9.01 -3.04 -6.90
N SER A 163 8.94 -2.36 -8.05
CA SER A 163 10.02 -2.43 -9.06
C SER A 163 11.35 -1.93 -8.50
N ARG A 164 12.45 -2.51 -8.99
CA ARG A 164 13.80 -2.09 -8.61
C ARG A 164 14.03 -0.60 -8.87
N ASP A 165 13.45 -0.06 -9.94
CA ASP A 165 13.52 1.37 -10.26
C ASP A 165 12.87 2.22 -9.18
N TYR A 166 11.67 1.83 -8.71
CA TYR A 166 10.99 2.53 -7.61
C TYR A 166 11.80 2.42 -6.31
N LEU A 167 12.30 1.23 -5.97
CA LEU A 167 13.06 1.03 -4.72
C LEU A 167 14.39 1.80 -4.73
N SER A 168 15.04 1.87 -5.88
CA SER A 168 16.24 2.70 -6.08
C SER A 168 15.88 4.18 -5.92
N ALA A 169 14.86 4.62 -6.64
CA ALA A 169 14.41 6.01 -6.65
C ALA A 169 14.09 6.54 -5.26
N THR A 170 13.45 5.74 -4.39
CA THR A 170 13.08 6.15 -3.03
C THR A 170 14.20 5.95 -2.01
N GLY A 171 15.37 5.43 -2.40
CA GLY A 171 16.44 5.07 -1.47
C GLY A 171 16.09 3.88 -0.56
N TRP A 172 15.11 3.07 -0.93
CA TRP A 172 14.61 1.96 -0.11
C TRP A 172 15.50 0.70 -0.16
N LEU A 173 16.42 0.65 -1.13
CA LEU A 173 17.46 -0.39 -1.23
C LEU A 173 18.67 -0.15 -0.32
N ALA A 174 18.77 1.02 0.31
CA ALA A 174 19.94 1.44 1.09
C ALA A 174 19.95 0.86 2.51
#